data_AF-A0A933LQ86-F1
#
_entry.id   AF-A0A933LQ86-F1
#
_cell.length_a   1.000
_cell.length_b   1.000
_cell.length_c   1.000
_cell.angle_alpha   90.00
_cell.angle_beta   90.00
_cell.angle_gamma   90.00
#
_symmetry.space_group_name_H-M   'P 1'
#
loop_
_entity.id
_entity.type
_entity.pdbx_description
1 polymer ?
#
loop_
_entity_poly.entity_id
_entity_poly.type
_entity_poly.pdbx_seq_one_letter_code
_entity_poly.pdbx_strand_id
1 'polypeptide(L)'
;MKPLVMMTLALFFIPTNFAGASTASERLVSILISNQTPTYTLSPLIEVFGADAVPFKKKSDTVFVHQFKVSQDDWFNKVNVKVVWKDAYLDTDKKKSDLEQWIILRVRRDFPDKFSILVYFGNNRSRDELTRLEGLSGVNEQFQVYFRAGQIVQFFRQSLGPQDALTKRAAKLWFWSAVKLAEEPKYFVIMSDEAERVAIEAYGGSSGLAERANAARSMYWYDLDEIDNYLARGDCATAKLILMEFKKLMDNAPNIFKIRYGKTPDVLQMKEQRIVQKCKS
;
A
#
# COMPACT_ATOMS: atom_id res chain seq x y z
N MET A 1 67.97 48.58 -0.93
CA MET A 1 66.69 48.34 -1.63
C MET A 1 65.86 47.40 -0.77
N LYS A 2 64.75 47.87 -0.21
CA LYS A 2 63.78 47.11 0.58
C LYS A 2 62.42 47.27 -0.12
N PRO A 3 61.65 46.19 -0.41
CA PRO A 3 60.26 46.37 -0.79
C PRO A 3 59.39 46.45 0.46
N LEU A 4 58.60 47.51 0.46
CA LEU A 4 57.50 47.84 1.36
C LEU A 4 56.35 46.85 1.10
N VAL A 5 55.92 46.10 2.11
CA VAL A 5 54.74 45.24 2.02
C VAL A 5 53.50 46.11 2.14
N MET A 6 52.79 46.26 1.02
CA MET A 6 51.53 46.99 0.93
C MET A 6 50.40 46.10 1.44
N MET A 7 49.70 46.59 2.46
CA MET A 7 48.61 45.94 3.16
C MET A 7 47.30 46.24 2.41
N THR A 8 46.71 45.23 1.76
CA THR A 8 45.41 45.37 1.08
C THR A 8 44.30 44.93 2.02
N LEU A 9 43.51 45.90 2.47
CA LEU A 9 42.27 45.70 3.23
C LEU A 9 41.17 45.26 2.25
N ALA A 10 40.77 43.99 2.27
CA ALA A 10 39.62 43.51 1.50
C ALA A 10 38.39 43.40 2.42
N LEU A 11 37.49 44.37 2.29
CA LEU A 11 36.11 44.29 2.78
C LEU A 11 35.37 43.21 1.99
N PHE A 12 35.14 42.04 2.60
CA PHE A 12 34.20 41.07 2.06
C PHE A 12 32.90 41.13 2.87
N PHE A 13 31.86 41.49 2.14
CA PHE A 13 30.46 41.44 2.54
C PHE A 13 30.11 40.08 3.15
N ILE A 14 29.38 40.12 4.27
CA ILE A 14 28.71 38.96 4.87
C ILE A 14 27.48 38.67 4.01
N PRO A 15 27.39 37.55 3.28
CA PRO A 15 26.10 37.08 2.84
C PRO A 15 25.37 36.52 4.05
N THR A 16 24.28 37.18 4.44
CA THR A 16 23.25 36.61 5.31
C THR A 16 22.65 35.39 4.61
N ASN A 17 23.13 34.19 4.95
CA ASN A 17 22.45 32.95 4.60
C ASN A 17 21.18 32.83 5.45
N PHE A 18 20.09 33.45 4.97
CA PHE A 18 18.75 32.96 5.22
C PHE A 18 18.54 31.72 4.35
N ALA A 19 18.79 30.55 4.91
CA ALA A 19 18.16 29.29 4.50
C ALA A 19 18.50 28.26 5.57
N GLY A 20 17.81 28.34 6.71
CA GLY A 20 17.57 27.15 7.51
C GLY A 20 16.68 26.22 6.69
N ALA A 21 17.27 25.48 5.74
CA ALA A 21 16.67 24.25 5.28
C ALA A 21 16.64 23.36 6.53
N SER A 22 15.47 23.23 7.16
CA SER A 22 15.27 22.12 8.07
C SER A 22 15.51 20.88 7.23
N THR A 23 16.61 20.18 7.46
CA THR A 23 16.78 18.82 6.98
C THR A 23 15.67 18.03 7.67
N ALA A 24 14.49 17.98 7.05
CA ALA A 24 13.37 17.21 7.53
C ALA A 24 13.89 15.77 7.64
N SER A 25 14.06 15.29 8.88
CA SER A 25 14.72 14.02 9.10
C SER A 25 13.92 12.93 8.40
N GLU A 26 14.51 12.34 7.38
CA GLU A 26 13.92 11.22 6.65
C GLU A 26 13.59 10.12 7.67
N ARG A 27 12.31 9.72 7.72
CA ARG A 27 11.86 8.72 8.68
C ARG A 27 12.07 7.32 8.08
N LEU A 28 12.64 6.42 8.86
CA LEU A 28 12.87 5.04 8.44
C LEU A 28 11.63 4.18 8.69
N VAL A 29 11.09 3.57 7.63
CA VAL A 29 10.01 2.59 7.69
C VAL A 29 10.57 1.20 7.44
N SER A 30 10.07 0.22 8.18
CA SER A 30 10.41 -1.20 8.04
C SER A 30 9.18 -2.02 7.67
N ILE A 31 9.26 -2.76 6.57
CA ILE A 31 8.28 -3.78 6.20
C ILE A 31 8.84 -5.14 6.60
N LEU A 32 8.07 -5.89 7.38
CA LEU A 32 8.37 -7.25 7.80
C LEU A 32 7.43 -8.22 7.09
N ILE A 33 8.00 -9.30 6.57
CA ILE A 33 7.23 -10.42 6.03
C ILE A 33 7.51 -11.63 6.91
N SER A 34 6.45 -12.20 7.47
CA SER A 34 6.53 -13.36 8.35
C SER A 34 5.95 -14.59 7.65
N ASN A 35 6.82 -15.54 7.30
CA ASN A 35 6.44 -16.85 6.78
C ASN A 35 5.91 -17.73 7.91
N GLN A 36 4.59 -17.93 7.93
CA GLN A 36 3.90 -18.77 8.91
C GLN A 36 4.05 -20.26 8.62
N THR A 37 4.74 -20.63 7.54
CA THR A 37 4.82 -22.00 7.02
C THR A 37 6.27 -22.29 6.61
N PRO A 38 7.19 -22.46 7.58
CA PRO A 38 8.64 -22.50 7.36
C PRO A 38 9.11 -23.65 6.48
N THR A 39 8.28 -24.67 6.25
CA THR A 39 8.58 -25.78 5.33
C THR A 39 8.61 -25.36 3.87
N TYR A 40 8.09 -24.17 3.52
CA TYR A 40 8.08 -23.64 2.16
C TYR A 40 9.03 -22.45 2.02
N THR A 41 9.74 -22.40 0.90
CA THR A 41 10.69 -21.33 0.58
C THR A 41 9.96 -20.08 0.11
N LEU A 42 10.21 -18.97 0.80
CA LEU A 42 9.67 -17.66 0.48
C LEU A 42 10.80 -16.74 -0.03
N SER A 43 10.57 -16.07 -1.16
CA SER A 43 11.51 -15.11 -1.75
C SER A 43 10.79 -13.78 -2.02
N PRO A 44 10.53 -12.97 -0.98
CA PRO A 44 9.83 -11.73 -1.17
C PRO A 44 10.74 -10.65 -1.79
N LEU A 45 10.15 -9.84 -2.67
CA LEU A 45 10.76 -8.69 -3.33
C LEU A 45 9.95 -7.42 -3.06
N ILE A 46 10.57 -6.26 -3.14
CA ILE A 46 9.92 -4.96 -2.95
C ILE A 46 10.41 -3.95 -3.98
N GLU A 47 9.47 -3.20 -4.53
CA GLU A 47 9.69 -2.00 -5.33
C GLU A 47 9.30 -0.80 -4.48
N VAL A 48 10.26 0.08 -4.23
CA VAL A 48 10.05 1.30 -3.44
C VAL A 48 10.14 2.49 -4.38
N PHE A 49 9.07 3.29 -4.45
CA PHE A 49 9.02 4.55 -5.20
C PHE A 49 9.32 4.42 -6.70
N GLY A 50 8.90 3.30 -7.31
CA GLY A 50 9.11 3.05 -8.74
C GLY A 50 10.53 2.60 -9.11
N ALA A 51 11.40 2.35 -8.12
CA ALA A 51 12.68 1.69 -8.33
C ALA A 51 12.51 0.19 -8.62
N ASP A 52 13.56 -0.41 -9.17
CA ASP A 52 13.61 -1.85 -9.46
C ASP A 52 13.35 -2.70 -8.21
N ALA A 53 12.72 -3.85 -8.42
CA ALA A 53 12.42 -4.79 -7.35
C ALA A 53 13.70 -5.36 -6.73
N VAL A 54 13.84 -5.21 -5.41
CA VAL A 54 14.97 -5.75 -4.64
C VAL A 54 14.51 -6.79 -3.63
N PRO A 55 15.33 -7.81 -3.31
CA PRO A 55 14.96 -8.81 -2.33
C PRO A 55 14.92 -8.24 -0.90
N PHE A 56 14.03 -8.77 -0.06
CA PHE A 56 14.10 -8.51 1.37
C PHE A 56 15.34 -9.17 1.99
N LYS A 57 15.88 -8.56 3.04
CA LYS A 57 16.94 -9.19 3.85
C LYS A 57 16.34 -10.24 4.76
N LYS A 58 16.90 -11.45 4.76
CA LYS A 58 16.50 -12.51 5.71
C LYS A 58 16.98 -12.13 7.11
N LYS A 59 16.06 -11.92 8.06
CA LYS A 59 16.35 -11.62 9.47
C LYS A 59 16.39 -12.89 10.33
N SER A 60 15.53 -13.85 10.02
CA SER A 60 15.51 -15.20 10.61
C SER A 60 14.91 -16.18 9.60
N ASP A 61 14.77 -17.46 9.94
CA ASP A 61 14.19 -18.47 9.04
C ASP A 61 12.76 -18.18 8.61
N THR A 62 11.99 -17.48 9.45
CA THR A 62 10.59 -17.15 9.18
C THR A 62 10.37 -15.67 8.93
N VAL A 63 11.37 -14.79 9.09
CA VAL A 63 11.17 -13.34 9.02
C VAL A 63 12.13 -12.68 8.04
N PHE A 64 11.55 -11.91 7.12
CA PHE A 64 12.25 -11.09 6.14
C PHE A 64 11.96 -9.62 6.43
N VAL A 65 12.95 -8.74 6.21
CA VAL A 65 12.84 -7.31 6.49
C VAL A 65 13.40 -6.48 5.34
N HIS A 66 12.70 -5.40 5.03
CA HIS A 66 13.21 -4.34 4.16
C HIS A 66 12.96 -2.99 4.83
N GLN A 67 13.93 -2.08 4.69
CA GLN A 67 13.88 -0.76 5.30
C GLN A 67 14.10 0.29 4.22
N PHE A 68 13.27 1.33 4.24
CA PHE A 68 13.39 2.46 3.32
C PHE A 68 13.02 3.74 4.04
N LYS A 69 13.46 4.86 3.46
CA LYS A 69 13.16 6.19 3.99
C LYS A 69 11.88 6.70 3.35
N VAL A 70 11.00 7.29 4.15
CA VAL A 70 9.78 7.96 3.65
C VAL A 70 10.04 9.46 3.58
N SER A 71 9.74 10.04 2.42
CA SER A 71 9.80 11.49 2.17
C SER A 71 8.87 12.23 3.14
N GLN A 72 9.37 13.31 3.72
CA GLN A 72 8.54 14.22 4.53
C GLN A 72 7.74 15.20 3.65
N ASP A 73 8.14 15.32 2.38
CA ASP A 73 7.58 16.26 1.42
C ASP A 73 6.41 15.65 0.61
N ASP A 74 6.29 14.33 0.60
CA ASP A 74 5.21 13.60 -0.08
C ASP A 74 4.23 12.99 0.92
N TRP A 75 2.94 13.28 0.76
CA TRP A 75 1.93 12.64 1.61
C TRP A 75 1.80 11.15 1.31
N PHE A 76 1.89 10.77 0.03
CA PHE A 76 1.68 9.41 -0.43
C PHE A 76 2.90 8.87 -1.16
N ASN A 77 3.35 7.71 -0.72
CA ASN A 77 4.49 7.02 -1.26
C ASN A 77 4.07 5.60 -1.70
N LYS A 78 4.26 5.24 -2.97
CA LYS A 78 3.87 3.92 -3.48
C LYS A 78 4.97 2.90 -3.22
N VAL A 79 4.61 1.76 -2.64
CA VAL A 79 5.50 0.64 -2.35
C VAL A 79 4.82 -0.65 -2.81
N ASN A 80 5.43 -1.37 -3.75
CA ASN A 80 4.89 -2.65 -4.20
C ASN A 80 5.67 -3.77 -3.55
N VAL A 81 4.99 -4.70 -2.90
CA VAL A 81 5.59 -5.90 -2.31
C VAL A 81 5.18 -7.07 -3.19
N LYS A 82 6.14 -7.72 -3.84
CA LYS A 82 5.91 -9.03 -4.47
C LYS A 82 6.29 -10.12 -3.50
N VAL A 83 5.39 -11.07 -3.30
CA VAL A 83 5.70 -12.29 -2.60
C VAL A 83 5.83 -13.41 -3.63
N VAL A 84 7.01 -14.02 -3.69
CA VAL A 84 7.27 -15.19 -4.54
C VAL A 84 7.42 -16.43 -3.66
N TRP A 85 6.66 -17.46 -3.99
CA TRP A 85 6.74 -18.79 -3.40
C TRP A 85 7.50 -19.68 -4.35
N LYS A 86 8.72 -20.04 -3.94
CA LYS A 86 9.57 -20.90 -4.75
C LYS A 86 9.14 -22.34 -4.65
N ASP A 87 9.12 -23.04 -5.77
CA ASP A 87 8.84 -24.47 -5.82
C ASP A 87 7.50 -24.87 -5.18
N ALA A 88 6.51 -23.97 -5.24
CA ALA A 88 5.16 -24.27 -4.76
C ALA A 88 4.53 -25.29 -5.69
N TYR A 89 3.78 -26.25 -5.15
CA TYR A 89 2.97 -27.08 -6.02
C TYR A 89 1.90 -26.19 -6.64
N LEU A 90 1.73 -26.25 -7.97
CA LEU A 90 0.55 -25.71 -8.66
C LEU A 90 -0.48 -26.81 -8.90
N ASP A 91 -0.10 -28.08 -9.00
CA ASP A 91 -0.99 -29.13 -9.53
C ASP A 91 -1.06 -30.36 -8.61
N THR A 92 -2.01 -31.27 -8.86
CA THR A 92 -2.12 -32.57 -8.15
C THR A 92 -1.04 -33.58 -8.57
N ASP A 93 -0.37 -33.34 -9.70
CA ASP A 93 0.68 -34.22 -10.25
C ASP A 93 2.05 -34.02 -9.56
N LYS A 94 2.11 -33.18 -8.52
CA LYS A 94 3.32 -32.81 -7.80
C LYS A 94 4.37 -32.07 -8.66
N LYS A 95 3.97 -31.38 -9.73
CA LYS A 95 4.86 -30.40 -10.38
C LYS A 95 4.98 -29.15 -9.53
N LYS A 96 6.23 -28.73 -9.33
CA LYS A 96 6.62 -27.53 -8.63
C LYS A 96 6.73 -26.38 -9.63
N SER A 97 6.26 -25.22 -9.24
CA SER A 97 6.38 -23.97 -10.00
C SER A 97 6.32 -22.79 -9.05
N ASP A 98 6.87 -21.68 -9.50
CA ASP A 98 6.85 -20.46 -8.71
C ASP A 98 5.45 -19.84 -8.77
N LEU A 99 4.94 -19.43 -7.61
CA LEU A 99 3.70 -18.67 -7.52
C LEU A 99 4.05 -17.27 -7.04
N GLU A 100 3.53 -16.27 -7.71
CA GLU A 100 3.79 -14.86 -7.41
C GLU A 100 2.48 -14.14 -7.11
N GLN A 101 2.50 -13.26 -6.11
CA GLN A 101 1.37 -12.37 -5.83
C GLN A 101 1.88 -11.00 -5.35
N TRP A 102 1.28 -9.95 -5.90
CA TRP A 102 1.60 -8.57 -5.55
C TRP A 102 0.65 -8.01 -4.50
N ILE A 103 1.21 -7.25 -3.57
CA ILE A 103 0.49 -6.32 -2.71
C ILE A 103 1.04 -4.94 -3.01
N ILE A 104 0.15 -4.02 -3.40
CA ILE A 104 0.51 -2.63 -3.60
C ILE A 104 0.13 -1.86 -2.33
N LEU A 105 1.13 -1.31 -1.65
CA LEU A 105 0.96 -0.47 -0.48
C LEU A 105 1.05 1.00 -0.88
N ARG A 106 0.21 1.82 -0.25
CA ARG A 106 0.30 3.27 -0.28
C ARG A 106 0.67 3.73 1.12
N VAL A 107 1.94 4.11 1.26
CA VAL A 107 2.56 4.50 2.51
C VAL A 107 2.36 5.99 2.71
N ARG A 108 1.65 6.36 3.78
CA ARG A 108 1.54 7.76 4.20
C ARG A 108 2.85 8.28 4.77
N ARG A 109 3.02 9.61 4.81
CA ARG A 109 4.10 10.24 5.58
C ARG A 109 4.12 9.78 7.04
N ASP A 110 2.95 9.71 7.68
CA ASP A 110 2.75 9.30 9.08
C ASP A 110 2.56 7.78 9.29
N PHE A 111 2.87 6.96 8.27
CA PHE A 111 2.74 5.51 8.34
C PHE A 111 3.52 4.91 9.53
N PRO A 112 3.13 3.78 10.14
CA PRO A 112 3.90 3.20 11.25
C PRO A 112 5.37 2.89 10.89
N ASP A 113 6.30 3.05 11.85
CA ASP A 113 7.73 2.73 11.64
C ASP A 113 7.97 1.26 11.31
N LYS A 114 7.08 0.38 11.77
CA LYS A 114 7.13 -1.07 11.54
C LYS A 114 5.76 -1.54 11.08
N PHE A 115 5.73 -2.28 9.98
CA PHE A 115 4.54 -2.88 9.43
C PHE A 115 4.80 -4.34 9.09
N SER A 116 3.86 -5.22 9.44
CA SER A 116 4.05 -6.68 9.30
C SER A 116 2.99 -7.28 8.39
N ILE A 117 3.44 -8.06 7.42
CA ILE A 117 2.63 -8.86 6.51
C ILE A 117 2.79 -10.33 6.92
N LEU A 118 1.68 -10.97 7.27
CA LEU A 118 1.65 -12.39 7.58
C LEU A 118 1.37 -13.17 6.29
N VAL A 119 2.21 -14.16 6.01
CA VAL A 119 2.12 -14.94 4.78
C VAL A 119 2.12 -16.43 5.11
N TYR A 120 1.13 -17.16 4.60
CA TYR A 120 0.91 -18.57 4.92
C TYR A 120 0.74 -19.42 3.65
N PHE A 121 1.49 -20.52 3.57
CA PHE A 121 1.46 -21.49 2.48
C PHE A 121 0.99 -22.86 2.90
N GLY A 122 0.12 -23.44 2.08
CA GLY A 122 -0.26 -24.83 2.23
C GLY A 122 -0.34 -25.52 0.88
N ASN A 123 -0.05 -26.81 0.86
CA ASN A 123 -0.40 -27.65 -0.29
C ASN A 123 -1.85 -28.11 -0.23
N ASN A 124 -2.48 -28.13 0.96
CA ASN A 124 -3.85 -28.59 1.13
C ASN A 124 -4.86 -27.57 0.60
N ARG A 125 -5.47 -27.84 -0.56
CA ARG A 125 -6.49 -26.99 -1.19
C ARG A 125 -7.87 -27.60 -1.01
N SER A 126 -8.19 -28.06 0.19
CA SER A 126 -9.45 -28.74 0.47
C SER A 126 -10.58 -27.77 0.82
N ARG A 127 -11.79 -28.31 0.91
CA ARG A 127 -12.94 -27.62 1.51
C ARG A 127 -12.66 -27.18 2.94
N ASP A 128 -11.93 -27.98 3.72
CA ASP A 128 -11.57 -27.66 5.10
C ASP A 128 -10.63 -26.48 5.18
N GLU A 129 -9.67 -26.37 4.25
CA GLU A 129 -8.80 -25.20 4.18
C GLU A 129 -9.61 -23.93 3.86
N LEU A 130 -10.56 -23.99 2.92
CA LEU A 130 -11.46 -22.87 2.67
C LEU A 130 -12.30 -22.50 3.90
N THR A 131 -12.81 -23.48 4.64
CA THR A 131 -13.54 -23.26 5.89
C THR A 131 -12.66 -22.62 6.96
N ARG A 132 -11.39 -23.04 7.07
CA ARG A 132 -10.43 -22.43 8.00
C ARG A 132 -10.19 -20.97 7.65
N LEU A 133 -10.00 -20.64 6.37
CA LEU A 133 -9.81 -19.26 5.91
C LEU A 133 -11.03 -18.38 6.17
N GLU A 134 -12.24 -18.91 6.05
CA GLU A 134 -13.48 -18.20 6.39
C GLU A 134 -13.57 -17.82 7.88
N GLY A 135 -12.93 -18.59 8.75
CA GLY A 135 -12.84 -18.30 10.19
C GLY A 135 -11.86 -17.18 10.55
N LEU A 136 -10.98 -16.76 9.63
CA LEU A 136 -10.00 -15.71 9.86
C LEU A 136 -10.62 -14.34 9.62
N SER A 137 -10.79 -13.57 10.69
CA SER A 137 -11.51 -12.30 10.69
C SER A 137 -10.70 -11.12 11.21
N GLY A 138 -9.54 -11.34 11.83
CA GLY A 138 -8.61 -10.29 12.19
C GLY A 138 -8.05 -9.59 10.96
N VAL A 139 -7.79 -8.29 11.07
CA VAL A 139 -7.24 -7.46 9.99
C VAL A 139 -5.87 -8.00 9.52
N ASN A 140 -4.98 -8.35 10.45
CA ASN A 140 -3.68 -8.96 10.11
C ASN A 140 -3.82 -10.35 9.49
N GLU A 141 -4.86 -11.11 9.88
CA GLU A 141 -5.15 -12.43 9.33
C GLU A 141 -5.65 -12.34 7.88
N GLN A 142 -6.19 -11.19 7.46
CA GLN A 142 -6.61 -11.00 6.07
C GLN A 142 -5.44 -11.05 5.10
N PHE A 143 -4.21 -10.74 5.50
CA PHE A 143 -3.04 -10.99 4.65
C PHE A 143 -2.88 -12.48 4.36
N GLN A 144 -3.05 -13.33 5.38
CA GLN A 144 -3.03 -14.77 5.21
C GLN A 144 -4.19 -15.23 4.31
N VAL A 145 -5.41 -14.72 4.51
CA VAL A 145 -6.55 -15.06 3.63
C VAL A 145 -6.27 -14.62 2.19
N TYR A 146 -5.75 -13.41 2.00
CA TYR A 146 -5.49 -12.83 0.69
C TYR A 146 -4.48 -13.65 -0.11
N PHE A 147 -3.33 -13.99 0.47
CA PHE A 147 -2.35 -14.82 -0.22
C PHE A 147 -2.81 -16.26 -0.40
N ARG A 148 -3.44 -16.84 0.63
CA ARG A 148 -3.82 -18.26 0.56
C ARG A 148 -5.00 -18.51 -0.37
N ALA A 149 -6.03 -17.66 -0.32
CA ALA A 149 -7.17 -17.75 -1.22
C ALA A 149 -6.77 -17.46 -2.66
N GLY A 150 -5.86 -16.51 -2.89
CA GLY A 150 -5.25 -16.26 -4.20
C GLY A 150 -4.58 -17.52 -4.78
N GLN A 151 -3.78 -18.21 -3.98
CA GLN A 151 -3.19 -19.50 -4.41
C GLN A 151 -4.24 -20.57 -4.73
N ILE A 152 -5.25 -20.74 -3.88
CA ILE A 152 -6.27 -21.78 -4.06
C ILE A 152 -7.12 -21.50 -5.30
N VAL A 153 -7.53 -20.24 -5.52
CA VAL A 153 -8.41 -19.88 -6.63
C VAL A 153 -7.70 -20.00 -7.97
N GLN A 154 -6.42 -19.64 -8.08
CA GLN A 154 -5.68 -19.82 -9.33
C GLN A 154 -5.62 -21.31 -9.73
N PHE A 155 -5.40 -22.19 -8.75
CA PHE A 155 -5.45 -23.63 -9.00
C PHE A 155 -6.83 -24.09 -9.45
N PHE A 156 -7.88 -23.82 -8.68
CA PHE A 156 -9.22 -24.30 -9.01
C PHE A 156 -9.75 -23.73 -10.33
N ARG A 157 -9.42 -22.47 -10.65
CA ARG A 157 -9.74 -21.88 -11.96
C ARG A 157 -9.17 -22.69 -13.11
N GLN A 158 -7.93 -23.15 -12.98
CA GLN A 158 -7.26 -23.96 -14.01
C GLN A 158 -7.78 -25.40 -14.05
N SER A 159 -8.03 -26.02 -12.89
CA SER A 159 -8.36 -27.46 -12.82
C SER A 159 -9.85 -27.78 -12.92
N LEU A 160 -10.72 -26.91 -12.42
CA LEU A 160 -12.18 -27.13 -12.34
C LEU A 160 -12.97 -26.12 -13.19
N GLY A 161 -12.34 -25.03 -13.59
CA GLY A 161 -12.95 -23.93 -14.31
C GLY A 161 -13.41 -22.78 -13.41
N PRO A 162 -13.65 -21.59 -13.98
CA PRO A 162 -13.95 -20.36 -13.23
C PRO A 162 -15.29 -20.38 -12.49
N GLN A 163 -16.27 -21.14 -12.99
CA GLN A 163 -17.64 -21.16 -12.45
C GLN A 163 -17.91 -22.26 -11.42
N ASP A 164 -16.93 -23.12 -11.16
CA ASP A 164 -17.05 -24.21 -10.18
C ASP A 164 -17.32 -23.65 -8.77
N ALA A 165 -18.03 -24.42 -7.95
CA ALA A 165 -18.41 -24.01 -6.60
C ALA A 165 -17.20 -23.72 -5.70
N LEU A 166 -16.12 -24.50 -5.81
CA LEU A 166 -14.90 -24.30 -5.04
C LEU A 166 -14.12 -23.09 -5.55
N THR A 167 -14.08 -22.90 -6.87
CA THR A 167 -13.50 -21.71 -7.49
C THR A 167 -14.21 -20.44 -7.02
N LYS A 168 -15.55 -20.41 -7.07
CA LYS A 168 -16.38 -19.30 -6.58
C LYS A 168 -16.09 -18.98 -5.11
N ARG A 169 -16.05 -20.01 -4.26
CA ARG A 169 -15.78 -19.85 -2.82
C ARG A 169 -14.39 -19.27 -2.56
N ALA A 170 -13.35 -19.76 -3.24
CA ALA A 170 -11.99 -19.23 -3.13
C ALA A 170 -11.87 -17.80 -3.70
N ALA A 171 -12.49 -17.52 -4.85
CA ALA A 171 -12.52 -16.18 -5.46
C ALA A 171 -13.19 -15.17 -4.53
N LYS A 172 -14.30 -15.56 -3.87
CA LYS A 172 -14.98 -14.73 -2.88
C LYS A 172 -14.05 -14.41 -1.71
N LEU A 173 -13.37 -15.39 -1.12
CA LEU A 173 -12.43 -15.14 -0.02
C LEU A 173 -11.30 -14.20 -0.42
N TRP A 174 -10.75 -14.40 -1.61
CA TRP A 174 -9.66 -13.55 -2.11
C TRP A 174 -10.12 -12.11 -2.33
N PHE A 175 -11.29 -11.92 -2.94
CA PHE A 175 -11.88 -10.60 -3.15
C PHE A 175 -12.19 -9.88 -1.84
N TRP A 176 -12.87 -10.54 -0.91
CA TRP A 176 -13.29 -9.89 0.33
C TRP A 176 -12.13 -9.62 1.29
N SER A 177 -11.08 -10.43 1.27
CA SER A 177 -9.84 -10.11 1.99
C SER A 177 -9.13 -8.91 1.36
N ALA A 178 -9.07 -8.80 0.03
CA ALA A 178 -8.53 -7.63 -0.66
C ALA A 178 -9.30 -6.35 -0.31
N VAL A 179 -10.64 -6.43 -0.34
CA VAL A 179 -11.52 -5.33 0.08
C VAL A 179 -11.22 -4.94 1.52
N LYS A 180 -11.22 -5.89 2.46
CA LYS A 180 -11.01 -5.59 3.88
C LYS A 180 -9.63 -4.99 4.16
N LEU A 181 -8.60 -5.45 3.45
CA LEU A 181 -7.26 -4.86 3.53
C LEU A 181 -7.22 -3.43 2.96
N ALA A 182 -7.97 -3.15 1.88
CA ALA A 182 -8.02 -1.83 1.28
C ALA A 182 -8.83 -0.81 2.10
N GLU A 183 -9.74 -1.29 2.95
CA GLU A 183 -10.56 -0.44 3.81
C GLU A 183 -9.95 -0.18 5.20
N GLU A 184 -8.78 -0.75 5.49
CA GLU A 184 -8.10 -0.50 6.76
C GLU A 184 -7.47 0.92 6.79
N PRO A 185 -7.89 1.83 7.69
CA PRO A 185 -7.42 3.21 7.70
C PRO A 185 -6.00 3.40 8.24
N LYS A 186 -5.43 2.39 8.94
CA LYS A 186 -4.07 2.47 9.51
C LYS A 186 -2.98 2.38 8.44
N TYR A 187 -3.26 1.70 7.34
CA TYR A 187 -2.33 1.48 6.24
C TYR A 187 -3.12 1.18 4.97
N PHE A 188 -2.72 1.74 3.84
CA PHE A 188 -3.48 1.53 2.62
C PHE A 188 -2.87 0.38 1.82
N VAL A 189 -3.66 -0.69 1.67
CA VAL A 189 -3.46 -1.65 0.59
C VAL A 189 -4.32 -1.17 -0.59
N ILE A 190 -3.72 -1.00 -1.77
CA ILE A 190 -4.51 -0.69 -2.96
C ILE A 190 -5.32 -1.94 -3.31
N MET A 191 -6.63 -1.77 -3.51
CA MET A 191 -7.55 -2.83 -3.92
C MET A 191 -6.98 -3.59 -5.13
N SER A 192 -6.95 -4.92 -5.05
CA SER A 192 -6.36 -5.78 -6.07
C SER A 192 -7.30 -5.93 -7.28
N ASP A 193 -6.88 -5.36 -8.42
CA ASP A 193 -7.61 -5.49 -9.69
C ASP A 193 -7.74 -6.97 -10.12
N GLU A 194 -6.73 -7.79 -9.82
CA GLU A 194 -6.77 -9.22 -10.14
C GLU A 194 -7.82 -9.96 -9.32
N ALA A 195 -7.88 -9.71 -8.00
CA ALA A 195 -8.87 -10.34 -7.12
C ALA A 195 -10.30 -9.93 -7.53
N GLU A 196 -10.51 -8.67 -7.90
CA GLU A 196 -11.78 -8.21 -8.49
C GLU A 196 -12.11 -8.94 -9.79
N ARG A 197 -11.20 -8.92 -10.77
CA ARG A 197 -11.43 -9.55 -12.08
C ARG A 197 -11.77 -11.02 -11.94
N VAL A 198 -11.03 -11.74 -11.09
CA VAL A 198 -11.23 -13.17 -10.82
C VAL A 198 -12.57 -13.43 -10.14
N ALA A 199 -12.99 -12.58 -9.20
CA ALA A 199 -14.30 -12.71 -8.59
C ALA A 199 -15.44 -12.38 -9.57
N ILE A 200 -15.34 -11.31 -10.35
CA ILE A 200 -16.34 -10.96 -11.37
C ILE A 200 -16.48 -12.10 -12.39
N GLU A 201 -15.35 -12.64 -12.86
CA GLU A 201 -15.32 -13.80 -13.74
C GLU A 201 -16.03 -14.97 -13.09
N ALA A 202 -15.63 -15.37 -11.87
CA ALA A 202 -16.22 -16.51 -11.16
C ALA A 202 -17.72 -16.36 -10.87
N TYR A 203 -18.28 -15.14 -10.85
CA TYR A 203 -19.70 -14.88 -10.62
C TYR A 203 -20.46 -14.45 -11.88
N GLY A 204 -19.85 -14.55 -13.07
CA GLY A 204 -20.53 -14.32 -14.34
C GLY A 204 -20.84 -12.86 -14.65
N GLY A 205 -20.01 -11.91 -14.19
CA GLY A 205 -20.14 -10.50 -14.54
C GLY A 205 -20.90 -9.62 -13.54
N SER A 206 -20.99 -10.01 -12.26
CA SER A 206 -21.78 -9.28 -11.26
C SER A 206 -21.35 -7.82 -11.04
N SER A 207 -22.24 -6.85 -11.31
CA SER A 207 -22.00 -5.41 -11.10
C SER A 207 -21.72 -5.05 -9.64
N GLY A 208 -22.35 -5.74 -8.69
CA GLY A 208 -22.18 -5.49 -7.26
C GLY A 208 -20.75 -5.71 -6.75
N LEU A 209 -19.98 -6.61 -7.37
CA LEU A 209 -18.56 -6.79 -7.02
C LEU A 209 -17.71 -5.61 -7.49
N ALA A 210 -17.96 -5.08 -8.68
CA ALA A 210 -17.27 -3.90 -9.19
C ALA A 210 -17.60 -2.65 -8.37
N GLU A 211 -18.87 -2.45 -8.02
CA GLU A 211 -19.30 -1.38 -7.12
C GLU A 211 -18.60 -1.49 -5.76
N ARG A 212 -18.52 -2.70 -5.20
CA ARG A 212 -17.85 -2.95 -3.93
C ARG A 212 -16.35 -2.68 -3.98
N ALA A 213 -15.68 -3.09 -5.06
CA ALA A 213 -14.26 -2.83 -5.28
C ALA A 213 -14.00 -1.32 -5.42
N ASN A 214 -14.87 -0.60 -6.12
CA ASN A 214 -14.77 0.85 -6.24
C ASN A 214 -15.01 1.57 -4.91
N ALA A 215 -15.94 1.09 -4.09
CA ALA A 215 -16.11 1.59 -2.72
C ALA A 215 -14.84 1.38 -1.87
N ALA A 216 -14.20 0.20 -1.97
CA ALA A 216 -12.94 -0.08 -1.29
C ALA A 216 -11.79 0.80 -1.81
N ARG A 217 -11.66 0.95 -3.14
CA ARG A 217 -10.72 1.92 -3.74
C ARG A 217 -10.98 3.33 -3.22
N SER A 218 -12.24 3.68 -2.94
CA SER A 218 -12.55 5.02 -2.47
C SER A 218 -12.02 5.32 -1.07
N MET A 219 -11.57 4.32 -0.30
CA MET A 219 -11.13 4.52 1.08
C MET A 219 -9.82 5.31 1.22
N TYR A 220 -8.92 5.30 0.23
CA TYR A 220 -7.74 6.19 0.31
C TYR A 220 -8.14 7.67 0.24
N TRP A 221 -9.38 7.97 -0.18
CA TRP A 221 -9.88 9.34 -0.14
C TRP A 221 -10.18 9.83 1.28
N TYR A 222 -10.25 8.92 2.27
CA TYR A 222 -10.52 9.27 3.66
C TYR A 222 -9.51 10.27 4.26
N ASP A 223 -8.25 10.27 3.81
CA ASP A 223 -7.25 11.22 4.35
C ASP A 223 -7.58 12.70 4.04
N LEU A 224 -8.49 12.99 3.11
CA LEU A 224 -8.96 14.37 2.93
C LEU A 224 -9.71 14.89 4.18
N ASP A 225 -10.31 13.97 4.93
CA ASP A 225 -10.98 14.27 6.19
C ASP A 225 -9.94 14.66 7.27
N GLU A 226 -8.71 14.11 7.21
CA GLU A 226 -7.60 14.42 8.14
C GLU A 226 -7.06 15.85 8.01
N ILE A 227 -7.32 16.56 6.90
CA ILE A 227 -6.92 17.98 6.76
C ILE A 227 -7.40 18.81 7.95
N ASP A 228 -8.64 18.58 8.42
CA ASP A 228 -9.19 19.36 9.54
C ASP A 228 -8.45 19.06 10.86
N ASN A 229 -7.99 17.82 11.05
CA ASN A 229 -7.20 17.41 12.22
C ASN A 229 -5.82 18.08 12.22
N TYR A 230 -5.14 18.14 11.06
CA TYR A 230 -3.86 18.83 10.93
C TYR A 230 -4.00 20.34 11.13
N LEU A 231 -5.05 20.95 10.57
CA LEU A 231 -5.37 22.36 10.82
C LEU A 231 -5.66 22.67 12.29
N ALA A 232 -6.35 21.78 13.01
CA ALA A 232 -6.61 21.95 14.44
C ALA A 232 -5.33 21.91 15.28
N ARG A 233 -4.29 21.20 14.83
CA ARG A 233 -2.97 21.12 15.47
C ARG A 233 -2.00 22.23 15.03
N GLY A 234 -2.42 23.12 14.14
CA GLY A 234 -1.56 24.17 13.56
C GLY A 234 -0.58 23.67 12.49
N ASP A 235 -0.71 22.42 12.04
CA ASP A 235 0.15 21.82 11.01
C ASP A 235 -0.34 22.19 9.60
N CYS A 236 -0.16 23.46 9.27
CA CYS A 236 -0.60 24.05 8.02
C CYS A 236 0.15 23.51 6.79
N ALA A 237 1.43 23.15 6.95
CA ALA A 237 2.24 22.60 5.87
C ALA A 237 1.66 21.26 5.39
N THR A 238 1.31 20.39 6.34
CA THR A 238 0.75 19.07 6.04
C THR A 238 -0.66 19.17 5.47
N ALA A 239 -1.51 20.03 6.04
CA ALA A 239 -2.84 20.28 5.50
C ALA A 239 -2.80 20.72 4.02
N LYS A 240 -1.87 21.62 3.66
CA LYS A 240 -1.65 22.07 2.28
C LYS A 240 -1.13 20.94 1.39
N LEU A 241 -0.19 20.14 1.89
CA LEU A 241 0.38 18.99 1.17
C LEU A 241 -0.70 17.95 0.84
N ILE A 242 -1.53 17.56 1.81
CA ILE A 242 -2.65 16.63 1.61
C ILE A 242 -3.59 17.19 0.53
N LEU A 243 -4.01 18.46 0.65
CA LEU A 243 -4.92 19.06 -0.34
C LEU A 243 -4.33 19.01 -1.75
N MET A 244 -3.06 19.35 -1.92
CA MET A 244 -2.37 19.31 -3.21
C MET A 244 -2.37 17.89 -3.80
N GLU A 245 -1.98 16.90 -3.01
CA GLU A 245 -1.93 15.50 -3.44
C GLU A 245 -3.31 14.98 -3.85
N PHE A 246 -4.34 15.37 -3.11
CA PHE A 246 -5.73 15.01 -3.41
C PHE A 246 -6.26 15.65 -4.68
N LYS A 247 -5.90 16.91 -4.97
CA LYS A 247 -6.21 17.55 -6.26
C LYS A 247 -5.61 16.75 -7.43
N LYS A 248 -4.32 16.39 -7.36
CA LYS A 248 -3.65 15.56 -8.39
C LYS A 248 -4.32 14.20 -8.59
N LEU A 249 -4.71 13.53 -7.50
CA LEU A 249 -5.38 12.23 -7.59
C LEU A 249 -6.75 12.34 -8.23
N MET A 250 -7.48 13.44 -7.97
CA MET A 250 -8.86 13.58 -8.44
C MET A 250 -8.87 13.74 -9.94
N ASP A 251 -7.89 14.48 -10.48
CA ASP A 251 -7.70 14.64 -11.92
C ASP A 251 -7.45 13.28 -12.60
N ASN A 252 -6.73 12.38 -11.93
CA ASN A 252 -6.45 11.03 -12.44
C ASN A 252 -7.61 10.03 -12.27
N ALA A 253 -8.42 10.15 -11.22
CA ALA A 253 -9.47 9.18 -10.87
C ALA A 253 -10.77 9.85 -10.38
N PRO A 254 -11.44 10.67 -11.21
CA PRO A 254 -12.57 11.49 -10.79
C PRO A 254 -13.81 10.68 -10.39
N ASN A 255 -14.02 9.51 -11.03
CA ASN A 255 -15.17 8.65 -10.72
C ASN A 255 -15.06 8.00 -9.34
N ILE A 256 -13.85 7.60 -8.92
CA ILE A 256 -13.63 7.02 -7.59
C ILE A 256 -13.84 8.09 -6.51
N PHE A 257 -13.40 9.32 -6.76
CA PHE A 257 -13.65 10.44 -5.84
C PHE A 257 -15.15 10.68 -5.65
N LYS A 258 -15.92 10.70 -6.75
CA LYS A 258 -17.39 10.88 -6.72
C LYS A 258 -18.09 9.86 -5.83
N ILE A 259 -17.64 8.60 -5.86
CA ILE A 259 -18.21 7.53 -5.03
C ILE A 259 -18.09 7.85 -3.54
N ARG A 260 -16.98 8.46 -3.09
CA ARG A 260 -16.78 8.80 -1.68
C ARG A 260 -17.55 10.06 -1.26
N TYR A 261 -17.50 11.11 -2.07
CA TYR A 261 -17.94 12.45 -1.64
C TYR A 261 -19.25 12.94 -2.26
N GLY A 262 -19.84 12.20 -3.20
CA GLY A 262 -21.18 12.45 -3.77
C GLY A 262 -21.33 13.73 -4.62
N LYS A 263 -20.64 14.82 -4.28
CA LYS A 263 -20.61 16.12 -4.96
C LYS A 263 -19.17 16.66 -5.04
N THR A 264 -18.53 16.36 -6.18
CA THR A 264 -17.08 16.39 -6.42
C THR A 264 -16.33 17.73 -6.26
N PRO A 265 -16.88 18.93 -6.55
CA PRO A 265 -16.10 20.18 -6.43
C PRO A 265 -16.10 20.79 -5.02
N ASP A 266 -17.19 20.63 -4.26
CA ASP A 266 -17.42 21.42 -3.04
C ASP A 266 -16.44 21.07 -1.92
N VAL A 267 -16.12 19.78 -1.75
CA VAL A 267 -15.31 19.33 -0.61
C VAL A 267 -13.89 19.87 -0.69
N LEU A 268 -13.22 19.80 -1.85
CA LEU A 268 -11.86 20.32 -2.00
C LEU A 268 -11.82 21.85 -1.86
N GLN A 269 -12.81 22.55 -2.44
CA GLN A 269 -12.92 24.00 -2.30
C GLN A 269 -13.18 24.42 -0.85
N MET A 270 -14.02 23.68 -0.12
CA MET A 270 -14.26 23.91 1.31
C MET A 270 -12.98 23.69 2.14
N LYS A 271 -12.22 22.62 1.86
CA LYS A 271 -10.94 22.37 2.56
C LYS A 271 -9.92 23.47 2.26
N GLU A 272 -9.85 23.93 1.02
CA GLU A 272 -9.00 25.06 0.61
C GLU A 272 -9.35 26.35 1.35
N GLN A 273 -10.63 26.71 1.41
CA GLN A 273 -11.10 27.88 2.17
C GLN A 273 -10.75 27.78 3.66
N ARG A 274 -10.92 26.60 4.27
CA ARG A 274 -10.54 26.37 5.68
C ARG A 274 -9.05 26.52 5.92
N ILE A 275 -8.21 25.99 5.03
CA ILE A 275 -6.76 26.18 5.09
C ILE A 275 -6.45 27.68 5.02
N VAL A 276 -7.01 28.42 4.06
CA VAL A 276 -6.81 29.86 3.93
C VAL A 276 -7.25 30.63 5.18
N GLN A 277 -8.33 30.23 5.84
CA GLN A 277 -8.82 30.88 7.07
C GLN A 277 -7.90 30.62 8.28
N LYS A 278 -7.49 29.35 8.49
CA LYS A 278 -6.73 28.95 9.68
C LYS A 278 -5.23 29.16 9.57
N CYS A 279 -4.69 29.14 8.37
CA CYS A 279 -3.24 29.24 8.11
C CYS A 279 -2.81 30.62 7.64
N LYS A 280 -3.56 31.68 7.98
CA LYS A 280 -3.08 33.06 7.79
C LYS A 280 -1.95 33.31 8.78
N SER A 281 -0.73 33.07 8.32
CA SER A 281 0.54 33.50 8.91
C SER A 281 1.49 33.73 7.75
#